data_AF-A0AAV6TXR1-F1
#
_entry.id   AF-A0AAV6TXR1-F1
#
_cell.length_a   1.000
_cell.length_b   1.000
_cell.length_c   1.000
_cell.angle_alpha   90.00
_cell.angle_beta   90.00
_cell.angle_gamma   90.00
#
_symmetry.space_group_name_H-M   'P 1'
#
loop_
_entity.id
_entity.type
_entity.pdbx_description
1 polymer ?
#
loop_
_entity_poly.entity_id
_entity_poly.type
_entity_poly.pdbx_seq_one_letter_code
_entity_poly.pdbx_strand_id
1 'polypeptide(L)'
;MNGRATQPPKKLCPQHYEEKAGVSAQSLCNRLTGSLGLQPEQKAFIKEDGINENLFLLGLILNRARTKFRDTHLAAIDLTKSFETSSHSSIIAALAARGIDRVFVNYVRDLYANSNTAFYVNGQSGHAFHPTCGVRQGDPLSPIIFNLVIDTLISKIKESPIGTSIDGIRVVVSAYADDLILFAETNMGLQTNLNLDQQILKSCNLQINSSKSFTLSIPADAKNRQTKVVPGNFAVNQSPLLSVGVEGSFKYRG
;
A
#
# COMPACT_ATOMS: atom_id res chain seq x y z
N MET A 1 -3.01 -40.02 -13.84
CA MET A 1 -1.79 -39.23 -13.62
C MET A 1 -1.54 -38.35 -14.83
N ASN A 2 -1.57 -37.03 -14.65
CA ASN A 2 -0.77 -36.02 -15.36
C ASN A 2 -1.32 -34.64 -15.00
N GLY A 3 -0.88 -34.14 -13.84
CA GLY A 3 -1.10 -32.76 -13.42
C GLY A 3 -0.23 -31.83 -14.26
N ARG A 4 -0.84 -30.93 -15.03
CA ARG A 4 -0.15 -29.78 -15.61
C ARG A 4 0.15 -28.81 -14.47
N ALA A 5 1.41 -28.78 -14.05
CA ALA A 5 1.94 -27.74 -13.19
C ALA A 5 1.84 -26.39 -13.93
N THR A 6 1.03 -25.47 -13.42
CA THR A 6 1.04 -24.07 -13.83
C THR A 6 2.34 -23.45 -13.32
N GLN A 7 3.31 -23.22 -14.21
CA GLN A 7 4.52 -22.45 -13.90
C GLN A 7 4.14 -21.01 -13.50
N PRO A 8 4.84 -20.39 -12.53
CA PRO A 8 4.68 -18.97 -12.25
C PRO A 8 5.12 -18.13 -13.47
N PRO A 9 4.59 -16.90 -13.65
CA PRO A 9 4.98 -16.05 -14.77
C PRO A 9 6.49 -15.77 -14.73
N LYS A 10 7.16 -16.05 -15.86
CA LYS A 10 8.58 -15.81 -16.07
C LYS A 10 8.86 -14.30 -16.09
N LYS A 11 9.95 -13.88 -15.44
CA LYS A 11 10.40 -12.48 -15.37
C LYS A 11 10.42 -11.85 -16.78
N LEU A 12 9.72 -10.73 -16.94
CA LEU A 12 9.87 -9.84 -18.09
C LEU A 12 11.20 -9.10 -17.94
N CYS A 13 12.06 -9.18 -18.95
CA CYS A 13 13.39 -8.55 -18.92
C CYS A 13 13.33 -7.21 -19.67
N PRO A 14 13.54 -6.06 -19.01
CA PRO A 14 13.82 -4.81 -19.71
C PRO A 14 15.28 -4.83 -20.17
N GLN A 15 15.50 -4.47 -21.43
CA GLN A 15 16.85 -4.34 -21.99
C GLN A 15 17.64 -3.26 -21.21
N HIS A 16 18.71 -3.68 -20.52
CA HIS A 16 19.89 -2.88 -20.13
C HIS A 16 19.60 -1.55 -19.39
N TYR A 17 19.07 -1.60 -18.16
CA TYR A 17 18.97 -0.41 -17.28
C TYR A 17 19.43 -0.63 -15.82
N GLU A 18 20.13 -1.71 -15.50
CA GLU A 18 20.21 -2.16 -14.09
C GLU A 18 21.28 -1.53 -13.18
N GLU A 19 22.24 -0.71 -13.63
CA GLU A 19 23.24 -0.14 -12.68
C GLU A 19 23.40 1.39 -12.69
N LYS A 20 23.21 2.07 -13.83
CA LYS A 20 23.35 3.54 -13.89
C LYS A 20 22.03 4.31 -13.72
N ALA A 21 20.88 3.64 -13.86
CA ALA A 21 19.57 4.26 -13.74
C ALA A 21 19.12 4.46 -12.28
N GLY A 22 19.59 3.62 -11.36
CA GLY A 22 19.19 3.66 -9.94
C GLY A 22 19.57 4.97 -9.25
N VAL A 23 20.78 5.49 -9.47
CA VAL A 23 21.25 6.75 -8.84
C VAL A 23 20.53 7.97 -9.43
N SER A 24 20.32 7.99 -10.76
CA SER A 24 19.63 9.07 -11.46
C SER A 24 18.16 9.16 -11.06
N ALA A 25 17.49 8.02 -10.95
CA ALA A 25 16.09 7.97 -10.60
C ALA A 25 15.84 8.18 -9.10
N GLN A 26 16.74 7.76 -8.22
CA GLN A 26 16.67 8.13 -6.80
C GLN A 26 16.86 9.66 -6.61
N SER A 27 17.74 10.29 -7.39
CA SER A 27 17.93 11.75 -7.37
C SER A 27 16.73 12.50 -7.93
N LEU A 28 16.08 11.96 -8.97
CA LEU A 28 14.81 12.47 -9.51
C LEU A 28 13.66 12.25 -8.52
N CYS A 29 13.65 11.11 -7.82
CA CYS A 29 12.72 10.78 -6.74
C CYS A 29 12.80 11.82 -5.62
N ASN A 30 14.00 12.08 -5.10
CA ASN A 30 14.19 13.05 -4.02
C ASN A 30 13.75 14.47 -4.43
N ARG A 31 13.92 14.84 -5.71
CA ARG A 31 13.46 16.13 -6.24
C ARG A 31 11.94 16.20 -6.43
N LEU A 32 11.33 15.13 -6.93
CA LEU A 32 9.87 15.03 -7.09
C LEU A 32 9.19 14.96 -5.72
N THR A 33 9.61 14.06 -4.83
CA THR A 33 9.02 13.93 -3.48
C THR A 33 9.14 15.23 -2.67
N GLY A 34 10.31 15.89 -2.72
CA GLY A 34 10.52 17.16 -2.03
C GLY A 34 9.71 18.34 -2.56
N SER A 35 9.24 18.29 -3.82
CA SER A 35 8.43 19.34 -4.44
C SER A 35 6.93 19.03 -4.43
N LEU A 36 6.54 17.76 -4.35
CA LEU A 36 5.15 17.30 -4.49
C LEU A 36 4.37 17.18 -3.18
N GLY A 37 5.04 17.27 -2.02
CA GLY A 37 4.43 17.23 -0.70
C GLY A 37 3.56 15.98 -0.47
N LEU A 38 4.18 14.87 -0.07
CA LEU A 38 3.44 13.64 0.29
C LEU A 38 2.56 13.86 1.53
N GLN A 39 1.54 13.04 1.68
CA GLN A 39 0.77 13.01 2.92
C GLN A 39 1.70 12.67 4.09
N PRO A 40 1.53 13.30 5.26
CA PRO A 40 2.35 12.99 6.44
C PRO A 40 2.29 11.52 6.85
N GLU A 41 1.20 10.82 6.52
CA GLU A 41 0.99 9.39 6.77
C GLU A 41 1.82 8.48 5.86
N GLN A 42 2.26 8.95 4.68
CA GLN A 42 3.10 8.20 3.74
C GLN A 42 4.57 8.41 4.04
N LYS A 43 5.24 7.34 4.47
CA LYS A 43 6.64 7.37 4.92
C LYS A 43 7.63 6.69 3.97
N ALA A 44 7.19 6.19 2.83
CA ALA A 44 8.11 5.66 1.82
C ALA A 44 8.69 6.75 0.92
N PHE A 45 9.94 6.54 0.49
CA PHE A 45 10.66 7.40 -0.44
C PHE A 45 10.84 8.86 0.02
N ILE A 46 10.76 9.11 1.33
CA ILE A 46 11.17 10.37 1.97
C ILE A 46 12.63 10.30 2.40
N LYS A 47 13.22 11.44 2.81
CA LYS A 47 14.63 11.52 3.20
C LYS A 47 14.87 10.97 4.61
N GLU A 48 13.85 11.09 5.45
CA GLU A 48 13.81 10.69 6.85
C GLU A 48 13.63 9.17 7.00
N ASP A 49 13.89 8.66 8.20
CA ASP A 49 13.71 7.25 8.53
C ASP A 49 12.23 6.93 8.76
N GLY A 50 11.50 6.80 7.65
CA GLY A 50 10.07 6.57 7.64
C GLY A 50 9.65 5.25 8.29
N ILE A 51 10.51 4.23 8.27
CA ILE A 51 10.26 2.94 8.92
C ILE A 51 10.24 3.13 10.43
N ASN A 52 11.26 3.81 10.97
CA ASN A 52 11.33 4.07 12.40
C ASN A 52 10.18 4.98 12.89
N GLU A 53 9.75 5.96 12.09
CA GLU A 53 8.57 6.78 12.43
C GLU A 53 7.28 5.96 12.51
N ASN A 54 7.02 5.10 11.51
CA ASN A 54 5.84 4.23 11.51
C ASN A 54 5.88 3.22 12.67
N LEU A 55 7.05 2.65 12.96
CA LEU A 55 7.23 1.71 14.08
C LEU A 55 7.04 2.41 15.43
N PHE A 56 7.56 3.62 15.57
CA PHE A 56 7.37 4.44 16.77
C PHE A 56 5.89 4.78 16.98
N LEU A 57 5.19 5.22 15.92
CA LEU A 57 3.76 5.51 15.97
C LEU A 57 2.94 4.28 16.37
N LEU A 58 3.20 3.13 15.76
CA LEU A 58 2.55 1.87 16.11
C LEU A 58 2.81 1.50 17.58
N GLY A 59 4.07 1.58 18.03
CA GLY A 59 4.45 1.33 19.41
C GLY A 59 3.75 2.27 20.40
N LEU A 60 3.60 3.54 20.04
CA LEU A 60 2.89 4.54 20.84
C LEU A 60 1.40 4.18 20.98
N ILE A 61 0.74 3.82 19.88
CA ILE A 61 -0.67 3.40 19.87
C ILE A 61 -0.88 2.17 20.75
N LEU A 62 -0.05 1.14 20.57
CA LEU A 62 -0.15 -0.10 21.35
C LEU A 62 0.14 0.12 22.84
N ASN A 63 1.15 0.94 23.16
CA ASN A 63 1.44 1.26 24.56
C ASN A 63 0.33 2.10 25.19
N ARG A 64 -0.32 2.99 24.44
CA ARG A 64 -1.49 3.76 24.89
C ARG A 64 -2.69 2.86 25.16
N ALA A 65 -2.99 1.93 24.26
CA ALA A 65 -4.04 0.94 24.46
C ALA A 65 -3.87 0.23 25.81
N ARG A 66 -2.64 -0.24 26.08
CA ARG A 66 -2.27 -0.96 27.31
C ARG A 66 -2.30 -0.09 28.58
N THR A 67 -1.75 1.12 28.52
CA THR A 67 -1.56 1.97 29.71
C THR A 67 -2.79 2.81 30.06
N LYS A 68 -3.61 3.14 29.06
CA LYS A 68 -4.83 3.95 29.22
C LYS A 68 -6.11 3.12 29.16
N PHE A 69 -6.01 1.80 28.97
CA PHE A 69 -7.14 0.88 28.86
C PHE A 69 -8.14 1.36 27.80
N ARG A 70 -7.63 1.56 26.58
CA ARG A 70 -8.41 1.98 25.42
C ARG A 70 -8.54 0.82 24.44
N ASP A 71 -9.75 0.61 23.95
CA ASP A 71 -10.01 -0.30 22.85
C ASP A 71 -9.21 0.16 21.63
N THR A 72 -8.50 -0.77 21.01
CA THR A 72 -7.70 -0.49 19.82
C THR A 72 -7.74 -1.67 18.89
N HIS A 73 -8.11 -1.41 17.65
CA HIS A 73 -8.16 -2.37 16.57
C HIS A 73 -7.32 -1.83 15.43
N LEU A 74 -6.53 -2.70 14.81
CA LEU A 74 -5.79 -2.36 13.62
C LEU A 74 -5.89 -3.43 12.55
N ALA A 75 -5.70 -3.01 11.30
CA ALA A 75 -5.56 -3.89 10.15
C ALA A 75 -4.28 -3.53 9.39
N ALA A 76 -3.36 -4.48 9.29
CA ALA A 76 -2.23 -4.39 8.37
C ALA A 76 -2.67 -4.93 7.01
N ILE A 77 -2.67 -4.05 6.02
CA ILE A 77 -3.23 -4.26 4.69
C ILE A 77 -2.09 -4.44 3.69
N ASP A 78 -2.09 -5.61 3.06
CA ASP A 78 -1.33 -5.87 1.84
C ASP A 78 -2.27 -5.64 0.66
N LEU A 79 -1.85 -4.82 -0.30
CA LEU A 79 -2.58 -4.64 -1.54
C LEU A 79 -2.21 -5.76 -2.50
N THR A 80 -3.22 -6.32 -3.17
CA THR A 80 -3.00 -7.29 -4.25
C THR A 80 -2.10 -6.65 -5.29
N LYS A 81 -1.11 -7.40 -5.83
CA LYS A 81 -0.10 -6.94 -6.81
C LYS A 81 -0.74 -6.20 -7.98
N SER A 82 -0.95 -4.92 -7.78
CA SER A 82 -1.71 -4.03 -8.64
C SER A 82 -0.79 -3.33 -9.62
N PHE A 83 0.51 -3.34 -9.37
CA PHE A 83 1.53 -2.86 -10.30
C PHE A 83 1.50 -3.57 -11.65
N GLU A 84 1.03 -4.81 -11.74
CA GLU A 84 0.91 -5.56 -12.99
C GLU A 84 -0.46 -5.38 -13.65
N THR A 85 -1.44 -4.83 -12.94
CA THR A 85 -2.86 -4.82 -13.36
C THR A 85 -3.52 -3.44 -13.36
N SER A 86 -2.87 -2.40 -12.83
CA SER A 86 -3.39 -1.03 -12.82
C SER A 86 -3.46 -0.47 -14.23
N SER A 87 -4.62 0.00 -14.68
CA SER A 87 -4.72 0.66 -15.98
C SER A 87 -3.93 1.97 -15.99
N HIS A 88 -3.29 2.27 -17.13
CA HIS A 88 -2.58 3.54 -17.27
C HIS A 88 -3.52 4.75 -17.10
N SER A 89 -4.77 4.61 -17.53
CA SER A 89 -5.80 5.64 -17.33
C SER A 89 -6.04 5.97 -15.85
N SER A 90 -6.08 4.98 -14.95
CA SER A 90 -6.24 5.19 -13.51
C SER A 90 -5.01 5.88 -12.90
N ILE A 91 -3.80 5.51 -13.34
CA ILE A 91 -2.56 6.16 -12.89
C ILE A 91 -2.57 7.64 -13.28
N ILE A 92 -2.88 7.95 -14.55
CA ILE A 92 -2.94 9.33 -15.05
C ILE A 92 -4.03 10.13 -14.33
N ALA A 93 -5.20 9.55 -14.11
CA ALA A 93 -6.30 10.20 -13.39
C ALA A 93 -5.92 10.50 -11.93
N ALA A 94 -5.25 9.58 -11.24
CA ALA A 94 -4.80 9.77 -9.86
C ALA A 94 -3.76 10.89 -9.76
N LEU A 95 -2.76 10.92 -10.66
CA LEU A 95 -1.77 12.00 -10.71
C LEU A 95 -2.42 13.36 -10.98
N ALA A 96 -3.40 13.42 -11.89
CA ALA A 96 -4.13 14.65 -12.17
C ALA A 96 -5.00 15.10 -10.98
N ALA A 97 -5.70 14.17 -10.32
CA ALA A 97 -6.54 14.45 -9.15
C ALA A 97 -5.73 14.97 -7.96
N ARG A 98 -4.47 14.55 -7.86
CA ARG A 98 -3.50 15.06 -6.88
C ARG A 98 -3.06 16.50 -7.14
N GLY A 99 -3.25 17.01 -8.36
CA GLY A 99 -2.75 18.31 -8.77
C GLY A 99 -1.28 18.29 -9.19
N ILE A 100 -0.75 17.13 -9.60
CA ILE A 100 0.56 17.07 -10.24
C ILE A 100 0.55 17.90 -11.53
N ASP A 101 1.66 18.60 -11.79
CA ASP A 101 1.79 19.45 -12.96
C ASP A 101 1.46 18.71 -14.27
N ARG A 102 0.72 19.38 -15.15
CA ARG A 102 0.22 18.79 -16.40
C ARG A 102 1.35 18.30 -17.31
N VAL A 103 2.51 18.95 -17.29
CA VAL A 103 3.68 18.54 -18.09
C VAL A 103 4.15 17.16 -17.62
N PHE A 104 4.26 16.95 -16.31
CA PHE A 104 4.65 15.65 -15.77
C PHE A 104 3.59 14.58 -16.04
N VAL A 105 2.30 14.90 -15.86
CA VAL A 105 1.20 13.97 -16.17
C VAL A 105 1.22 13.55 -17.64
N ASN A 106 1.45 14.48 -18.56
CA ASN A 106 1.58 14.18 -19.99
C ASN A 106 2.83 13.35 -20.28
N TYR A 107 3.97 13.66 -19.65
CA TYR A 107 5.18 12.84 -19.76
C TYR A 107 4.93 11.38 -19.34
N VAL A 108 4.26 11.16 -18.20
CA VAL A 108 3.88 9.81 -17.74
C VAL A 108 2.92 9.15 -18.73
N ARG A 109 1.97 9.89 -19.31
CA ARG A 109 1.06 9.37 -20.34
C ARG A 109 1.81 8.90 -21.57
N ASP A 110 2.73 9.72 -22.08
CA ASP A 110 3.51 9.42 -23.27
C ASP A 110 4.49 8.28 -23.02
N LEU A 111 5.05 8.19 -21.81
CA LEU A 111 5.91 7.09 -21.37
C LEU A 111 5.19 5.74 -21.49
N TYR A 112 3.93 5.67 -21.04
CA TYR A 112 3.12 4.46 -21.15
C TYR A 112 2.60 4.22 -22.57
N ALA A 113 2.12 5.25 -23.27
CA ALA A 113 1.57 5.14 -24.63
C ALA A 113 2.60 4.69 -25.68
N ASN A 114 3.87 5.04 -25.52
CA ASN A 114 4.94 4.63 -26.43
C ASN A 114 5.68 3.36 -25.96
N SER A 115 5.12 2.63 -24.98
CA SER A 115 5.77 1.44 -24.44
C SER A 115 5.48 0.18 -25.26
N ASN A 116 6.52 -0.51 -25.71
CA ASN A 116 6.42 -1.85 -26.29
C ASN A 116 7.24 -2.81 -25.46
N THR A 117 6.70 -4.01 -25.24
CA THR A 117 7.33 -5.06 -24.44
C THR A 117 7.35 -6.36 -25.24
N ALA A 118 8.41 -7.15 -25.12
CA ALA A 118 8.51 -8.48 -25.74
C ALA A 118 9.00 -9.50 -24.71
N PHE A 119 8.53 -10.74 -24.82
CA PHE A 119 9.03 -11.83 -23.98
C PHE A 119 10.35 -12.36 -24.52
N TYR A 120 11.32 -12.63 -23.64
CA TYR A 120 12.57 -13.30 -24.01
C TYR A 120 12.57 -14.71 -23.44
N VAL A 121 12.59 -15.73 -24.31
CA VAL A 121 12.56 -17.14 -23.88
C VAL A 121 13.67 -17.89 -24.62
N ASN A 122 14.55 -18.56 -23.86
CA ASN A 122 15.65 -19.36 -24.41
C ASN A 122 16.55 -18.62 -25.41
N GLY A 123 16.84 -17.34 -25.15
CA GLY A 123 17.72 -16.54 -26.02
C GLY A 123 17.02 -15.91 -27.23
N GLN A 124 15.72 -16.16 -27.44
CA GLN A 124 14.95 -15.60 -28.54
C GLN A 124 13.90 -14.61 -28.03
N SER A 125 13.78 -13.48 -28.73
CA SER A 125 12.69 -12.52 -28.51
C SER A 125 11.42 -13.02 -29.18
N GLY A 126 10.33 -13.10 -28.42
CA GLY A 126 8.98 -13.24 -28.92
C GLY A 126 8.46 -11.94 -29.54
N HIS A 127 7.19 -11.98 -29.96
CA HIS A 127 6.51 -10.82 -30.53
C HIS A 127 6.37 -9.67 -29.52
N ALA A 128 6.61 -8.45 -30.00
CA ALA A 128 6.36 -7.24 -29.24
C ALA A 128 4.84 -6.98 -29.12
N PHE A 129 4.41 -6.56 -27.95
CA PHE A 129 3.05 -6.13 -27.66
C PHE A 129 3.07 -4.84 -26.86
N HIS A 130 1.97 -4.09 -26.93
CA HIS A 130 1.76 -2.86 -26.17
C HIS A 130 1.05 -3.19 -24.85
N PRO A 131 1.68 -2.98 -23.67
CA PRO A 131 1.01 -3.18 -22.39
C PRO A 131 -0.12 -2.16 -22.22
N THR A 132 -1.33 -2.61 -21.87
CA THR A 132 -2.48 -1.73 -21.59
C THR A 132 -2.67 -1.44 -20.10
N CYS A 133 -1.92 -2.15 -19.25
CA CYS A 133 -1.93 -2.02 -17.82
C CYS A 133 -0.54 -2.34 -17.24
N GLY A 134 -0.39 -1.97 -15.98
CA GLY A 134 0.81 -2.17 -15.19
C GLY A 134 1.92 -1.17 -15.47
N VAL A 135 2.82 -1.04 -14.50
CA VAL A 135 4.01 -0.22 -14.60
C VAL A 135 5.16 -1.02 -15.22
N ARG A 136 6.14 -0.33 -15.80
CA ARG A 136 7.34 -0.99 -16.32
C ARG A 136 8.18 -1.55 -15.17
N GLN A 137 8.35 -2.87 -15.11
CA GLN A 137 9.32 -3.48 -14.21
C GLN A 137 10.73 -3.02 -14.58
N GLY A 138 11.56 -2.70 -13.59
CA GLY A 138 12.93 -2.17 -13.80
C GLY A 138 13.00 -0.72 -14.28
N ASP A 139 11.87 -0.07 -14.56
CA ASP A 139 11.82 1.39 -14.75
C ASP A 139 11.84 2.06 -13.38
N PRO A 140 12.85 2.88 -13.08
CA PRO A 140 13.01 3.41 -11.76
C PRO A 140 12.03 4.56 -11.43
N LEU A 141 11.22 5.03 -12.40
CA LEU A 141 10.08 5.92 -12.15
C LEU A 141 8.83 5.19 -11.67
N SER A 142 8.69 3.90 -12.00
CA SER A 142 7.51 3.10 -11.69
C SER A 142 7.16 3.05 -10.19
N PRO A 143 8.11 2.85 -9.26
CA PRO A 143 7.80 2.85 -7.82
C PRO A 143 7.29 4.21 -7.33
N ILE A 144 7.82 5.31 -7.89
CA ILE A 144 7.48 6.68 -7.51
C ILE A 144 6.06 7.01 -7.95
N ILE A 145 5.76 6.73 -9.22
CA ILE A 145 4.43 6.95 -9.80
C ILE A 145 3.38 6.23 -8.98
N PHE A 146 3.65 4.99 -8.60
CA PHE A 146 2.72 4.23 -7.77
C PHE A 146 2.62 4.76 -6.34
N ASN A 147 3.73 5.14 -5.71
CA ASN A 147 3.70 5.77 -4.40
C ASN A 147 2.82 7.04 -4.42
N LEU A 148 2.87 7.83 -5.49
CA LEU A 148 2.00 9.00 -5.67
C LEU A 148 0.51 8.63 -5.82
N VAL A 149 0.22 7.52 -6.51
CA VAL A 149 -1.15 6.97 -6.59
C VAL A 149 -1.64 6.56 -5.21
N ILE A 150 -0.83 5.81 -4.45
CA ILE A 150 -1.19 5.39 -3.09
C ILE A 150 -1.34 6.61 -2.17
N ASP A 151 -0.44 7.60 -2.24
CA ASP A 151 -0.53 8.83 -1.46
C ASP A 151 -1.84 9.62 -1.73
N THR A 152 -2.30 9.59 -2.99
CA THR A 152 -3.59 10.17 -3.36
C THR A 152 -4.75 9.42 -2.72
N LEU A 153 -4.66 8.10 -2.58
CA LEU A 153 -5.69 7.29 -1.91
C LEU A 153 -5.63 7.47 -0.38
N ILE A 154 -4.43 7.56 0.19
CA ILE A 154 -4.22 7.88 1.61
C ILE A 154 -4.90 9.20 1.97
N SER A 155 -4.83 10.21 1.10
CA SER A 155 -5.50 11.49 1.33
C SER A 155 -7.01 11.37 1.51
N LYS A 156 -7.65 10.36 0.87
CA LYS A 156 -9.08 10.07 1.03
C LYS A 156 -9.34 9.18 2.25
N ILE A 157 -8.49 8.18 2.48
CA ILE A 157 -8.59 7.27 3.64
C ILE A 157 -8.54 8.07 4.95
N LYS A 158 -7.62 9.03 5.05
CA LYS A 158 -7.43 9.84 6.28
C LYS A 158 -8.59 10.79 6.59
N GLU A 159 -9.48 11.07 5.64
CA GLU A 159 -10.68 11.89 5.87
C GLU A 159 -11.69 11.18 6.78
N SER A 160 -11.57 9.86 6.95
CA SER A 160 -12.45 9.10 7.83
C SER A 160 -12.48 9.70 9.25
N PRO A 161 -13.67 9.86 9.84
CA PRO A 161 -13.80 10.26 11.24
C PRO A 161 -13.39 9.13 12.21
N ILE A 162 -13.20 7.92 11.70
CA ILE A 162 -12.88 6.72 12.47
C ILE A 162 -11.37 6.52 12.47
N GLY A 163 -10.76 6.59 13.66
CA GLY A 163 -9.34 6.37 13.88
C GLY A 163 -9.06 6.05 15.33
N THR A 164 -7.80 6.16 15.73
CA THR A 164 -7.38 6.19 17.14
C THR A 164 -6.92 7.58 17.53
N SER A 165 -7.27 8.05 18.73
CA SER A 165 -6.85 9.36 19.21
C SER A 165 -5.59 9.30 20.06
N ILE A 166 -4.54 9.96 19.59
CA ILE A 166 -3.29 10.20 20.33
C ILE A 166 -3.26 11.68 20.68
N ASP A 167 -3.46 11.99 21.96
CA ASP A 167 -3.37 13.34 22.51
C ASP A 167 -4.13 14.42 21.71
N GLY A 168 -5.35 14.05 21.28
CA GLY A 168 -6.24 14.92 20.51
C GLY A 168 -6.07 14.84 18.99
N ILE A 169 -5.01 14.20 18.51
CA ILE A 169 -4.78 13.95 17.08
C ILE A 169 -5.38 12.60 16.70
N ARG A 170 -6.21 12.58 15.66
CA ARG A 170 -6.78 11.34 15.12
C ARG A 170 -5.80 10.72 14.12
N VAL A 171 -5.44 9.47 14.37
CA VAL A 171 -4.62 8.64 13.48
C VAL A 171 -5.53 7.59 12.85
N VAL A 172 -5.71 7.68 11.54
CA VAL A 172 -6.57 6.75 10.77
C VAL A 172 -5.71 5.69 10.08
N VAL A 173 -4.61 6.12 9.45
CA VAL A 173 -3.74 5.29 8.64
C VAL A 173 -2.27 5.67 8.86
N SER A 174 -1.39 4.67 8.80
CA SER A 174 0.05 4.81 8.65
C SER A 174 0.45 4.01 7.42
N ALA A 175 1.34 4.56 6.57
CA ALA A 175 1.66 3.96 5.30
C ALA A 175 3.17 3.94 5.01
N TYR A 176 3.61 2.88 4.33
CA TYR A 176 4.92 2.75 3.74
C TYR A 176 4.78 2.14 2.35
N ALA A 177 4.78 2.97 1.31
CA ALA A 177 4.43 2.59 -0.06
C ALA A 177 3.03 1.95 -0.08
N ASP A 178 2.89 0.70 -0.53
CA ASP A 178 1.65 -0.09 -0.52
C ASP A 178 1.31 -0.73 0.83
N ASP A 179 2.23 -0.76 1.79
CA ASP A 179 1.96 -1.32 3.11
C ASP A 179 1.17 -0.29 3.94
N LEU A 180 -0.09 -0.60 4.26
CA LEU A 180 -0.96 0.28 5.04
C LEU A 180 -1.31 -0.35 6.38
N ILE A 181 -1.36 0.45 7.44
CA ILE A 181 -1.90 0.07 8.74
C ILE A 181 -3.06 1.01 9.06
N LEU A 182 -4.27 0.45 9.14
CA LEU A 182 -5.48 1.15 9.53
C LEU A 182 -5.70 1.03 11.04
N PHE A 183 -6.22 2.07 11.67
CA PHE A 183 -6.50 2.11 13.10
C PHE A 183 -7.97 2.48 13.37
N ALA A 184 -8.55 1.90 14.42
CA ALA A 184 -9.84 2.31 14.96
C ALA A 184 -9.96 1.97 16.46
N GLU A 185 -10.75 2.74 17.19
CA GLU A 185 -11.06 2.46 18.60
C GLU A 185 -12.21 1.46 18.79
N THR A 186 -12.90 1.06 17.72
CA THR A 186 -13.98 0.07 17.81
C THR A 186 -13.87 -0.96 16.69
N ASN A 187 -14.32 -2.18 16.96
CA ASN A 187 -14.40 -3.26 15.97
C ASN A 187 -15.29 -2.84 14.78
N MET A 188 -16.49 -2.30 15.06
CA MET A 188 -17.38 -1.79 14.02
C MET A 188 -16.76 -0.66 13.20
N GLY A 189 -15.98 0.21 13.85
CA GLY A 189 -15.24 1.28 13.19
C GLY A 189 -14.22 0.74 12.21
N LEU A 190 -13.38 -0.21 12.63
CA LEU A 190 -12.37 -0.80 11.73
C LEU A 190 -13.04 -1.50 10.54
N GLN A 191 -14.12 -2.25 10.77
CA GLN A 191 -14.86 -2.91 9.68
C GLN A 191 -15.49 -1.90 8.70
N THR A 192 -15.98 -0.77 9.21
CA THR A 192 -16.49 0.34 8.38
C THR A 192 -15.38 0.92 7.51
N ASN A 193 -14.21 1.24 8.08
CA ASN A 193 -13.05 1.73 7.31
C ASN A 193 -12.61 0.71 6.25
N LEU A 194 -12.46 -0.57 6.60
CA LEU A 194 -12.11 -1.62 5.64
C LEU A 194 -13.04 -1.66 4.41
N ASN A 195 -14.35 -1.48 4.63
CA ASN A 195 -15.33 -1.46 3.55
C ASN A 195 -15.24 -0.20 2.68
N LEU A 196 -15.06 0.97 3.30
CA LEU A 196 -14.91 2.25 2.59
C LEU A 196 -13.58 2.32 1.83
N ASP A 197 -12.49 1.93 2.46
CA ASP A 197 -11.15 1.92 1.89
C ASP A 197 -11.08 0.97 0.70
N GLN A 198 -11.73 -0.19 0.76
CA GLN A 198 -11.85 -1.09 -0.39
C GLN A 198 -12.61 -0.44 -1.57
N GLN A 199 -13.58 0.46 -1.33
CA GLN A 199 -14.24 1.20 -2.41
C GLN A 199 -13.31 2.29 -2.98
N ILE A 200 -12.58 3.01 -2.12
CA ILE A 200 -11.58 4.00 -2.52
C ILE A 200 -10.50 3.33 -3.39
N LEU A 201 -9.94 2.21 -2.94
CA LEU A 201 -8.92 1.44 -3.66
C LEU A 201 -9.42 0.96 -5.04
N LYS A 202 -10.68 0.52 -5.15
CA LYS A 202 -11.27 0.10 -6.43
C LYS A 202 -11.26 1.19 -7.50
N SER A 203 -11.31 2.47 -7.13
CA SER A 203 -11.21 3.58 -8.09
C SER A 203 -9.89 3.61 -8.87
N CYS A 204 -8.84 2.98 -8.32
CA CYS A 204 -7.53 2.85 -8.94
C CYS A 204 -7.18 1.40 -9.27
N ASN A 205 -8.18 0.51 -9.42
CA ASN A 205 -8.01 -0.93 -9.66
C ASN A 205 -7.17 -1.65 -8.58
N LEU A 206 -7.17 -1.12 -7.36
CA LEU A 206 -6.50 -1.71 -6.20
C LEU A 206 -7.50 -2.53 -5.38
N GLN A 207 -7.02 -3.62 -4.78
CA GLN A 207 -7.82 -4.47 -3.89
C GLN A 207 -7.00 -4.92 -2.69
N ILE A 208 -7.63 -4.94 -1.53
CA ILE A 208 -7.06 -5.53 -0.32
C ILE A 208 -6.92 -7.03 -0.54
N ASN A 209 -5.72 -7.53 -0.29
CA ASN A 209 -5.44 -8.95 -0.37
C ASN A 209 -5.73 -9.60 0.99
N SER A 210 -6.93 -10.16 1.15
CA SER A 210 -7.35 -10.77 2.43
C SER A 210 -6.42 -11.90 2.90
N SER A 211 -5.73 -12.60 1.98
CA SER A 211 -4.81 -13.69 2.32
C SER A 211 -3.46 -13.21 2.86
N LYS A 212 -3.09 -11.96 2.56
CA LYS A 212 -1.83 -11.34 3.00
C LYS A 212 -2.02 -10.19 3.99
N SER A 213 -3.26 -9.85 4.27
CA SER A 213 -3.65 -8.85 5.26
C SER A 213 -4.03 -9.53 6.57
N PHE A 214 -3.79 -8.85 7.68
CA PHE A 214 -4.15 -9.35 9.00
C PHE A 214 -4.65 -8.24 9.92
N THR A 215 -5.28 -8.63 11.01
CA THR A 215 -5.85 -7.73 12.01
C THR A 215 -5.39 -8.08 13.41
N LEU A 216 -5.41 -7.08 14.29
CA LEU A 216 -5.12 -7.23 15.70
C LEU A 216 -6.18 -6.44 16.49
N SER A 217 -6.82 -7.09 17.45
CA SER A 217 -7.81 -6.46 18.33
C SER A 217 -7.37 -6.50 19.78
N ILE A 218 -7.35 -5.34 20.39
CA ILE A 218 -6.94 -5.11 21.78
C ILE A 218 -8.08 -4.40 22.52
N PRO A 219 -9.16 -5.11 22.88
CA PRO A 219 -10.17 -4.57 23.78
C PRO A 219 -9.59 -4.32 25.17
N ALA A 220 -10.07 -3.25 25.79
CA ALA A 220 -9.77 -2.86 27.14
C ALA A 220 -10.85 -3.35 28.11
N ASP A 221 -10.39 -3.87 29.23
CA ASP A 221 -11.22 -4.15 30.40
C ASP A 221 -10.91 -3.08 31.44
N ALA A 222 -11.60 -1.96 31.31
CA ALA A 222 -11.41 -0.79 32.16
C ALA A 222 -11.66 -1.09 33.65
N LYS A 223 -12.55 -2.05 33.95
CA LYS A 223 -12.85 -2.45 35.34
C LYS A 223 -11.65 -3.12 36.00
N ASN A 224 -11.01 -4.05 35.29
CA ASN A 224 -9.86 -4.78 35.79
C ASN A 224 -8.52 -4.14 35.44
N ARG A 225 -8.54 -2.95 34.81
CA ARG A 225 -7.34 -2.20 34.39
C ARG A 225 -6.38 -3.10 33.62
N GLN A 226 -6.91 -3.77 32.62
CA GLN A 226 -6.15 -4.68 31.76
C GLN A 226 -6.59 -4.55 30.30
N THR A 227 -5.75 -5.00 29.39
CA THR A 227 -6.08 -5.19 27.97
C THR A 227 -5.88 -6.64 27.59
N LYS A 228 -6.66 -7.14 26.64
CA LYS A 228 -6.54 -8.50 26.12
C LYS A 228 -6.38 -8.44 24.63
N VAL A 229 -5.58 -9.33 24.05
CA VAL A 229 -5.60 -9.56 22.61
C VAL A 229 -6.66 -10.62 22.33
N VAL A 230 -7.63 -10.31 21.48
CA VAL A 230 -8.69 -11.24 21.10
C VAL A 230 -8.74 -11.38 19.58
N PRO A 231 -9.15 -12.53 19.04
CA PRO A 231 -9.43 -12.65 17.62
C PRO A 231 -10.53 -11.67 17.21
N GLY A 232 -10.26 -10.84 16.20
CA GLY A 232 -11.24 -9.98 15.55
C GLY A 232 -11.91 -10.68 14.37
N ASN A 233 -13.20 -10.45 14.19
CA ASN A 233 -13.96 -10.94 13.04
C ASN A 233 -14.09 -9.83 12.00
N PHE A 234 -13.06 -9.67 11.17
CA PHE A 234 -13.05 -8.69 10.09
C PHE A 234 -13.06 -9.37 8.73
N ALA A 235 -13.70 -8.75 7.75
CA ALA A 235 -13.75 -9.24 6.39
C ALA A 235 -13.68 -8.10 5.37
N VAL A 236 -13.14 -8.39 4.19
CA VAL A 236 -13.16 -7.51 3.03
C VAL A 236 -13.72 -8.29 1.85
N ASN A 237 -14.69 -7.72 1.12
CA ASN A 237 -15.41 -8.40 0.03
C ASN A 237 -15.87 -9.82 0.44
N GLN A 238 -16.46 -9.96 1.64
CA GLN A 238 -16.90 -11.24 2.22
C GLN A 238 -15.79 -12.26 2.52
N SER A 239 -14.53 -11.93 2.27
CA SER A 239 -13.38 -12.77 2.61
C SER A 239 -12.83 -12.38 3.97
N PRO A 240 -12.76 -13.29 4.95
CA PRO A 240 -12.25 -12.99 6.28
C PRO A 240 -10.77 -12.61 6.23
N LEU A 241 -10.38 -11.66 7.08
CA LEU A 241 -8.98 -11.33 7.34
C LEU A 241 -8.44 -12.22 8.46
N LEU A 242 -7.16 -12.58 8.38
CA LEU A 242 -6.49 -13.27 9.47
C LEU A 242 -6.51 -12.38 10.72
N SER A 243 -6.87 -12.92 11.88
CA SER A 243 -6.66 -12.23 13.15
C SER A 243 -5.48 -12.83 13.89
N VAL A 244 -4.52 -11.98 14.28
CA VAL A 244 -3.32 -12.39 15.02
C VAL A 244 -3.62 -12.37 16.52
N GLY A 245 -3.34 -13.50 17.19
CA GLY A 245 -3.41 -13.63 18.65
C GLY A 245 -2.07 -13.30 19.33
N VAL A 246 -1.98 -13.46 20.65
CA VAL A 246 -0.76 -13.14 21.45
C VAL A 246 0.47 -13.93 20.97
N GLU A 247 0.30 -15.20 20.63
CA GLU A 247 1.36 -16.09 20.13
C GLU A 247 1.36 -16.19 18.60
N GLY A 248 0.48 -15.45 17.93
CA GLY A 248 0.36 -15.48 16.49
C GLY A 248 1.58 -14.82 15.84
N SER A 249 2.26 -15.55 14.97
CA SER A 249 3.21 -14.96 14.04
C SER A 249 2.58 -14.93 12.65
N PHE A 250 2.73 -13.81 11.96
CA PHE A 250 2.37 -13.71 10.55
C PHE A 250 3.66 -13.55 9.75
N LYS A 251 3.89 -14.46 8.80
CA LYS A 251 5.02 -14.33 7.88
C LYS A 251 4.68 -13.27 6.83
N TYR A 252 4.88 -12.01 7.20
CA TYR A 252 4.98 -10.92 6.24
C TYR A 252 6.21 -11.18 5.37
N ARG A 253 6.09 -11.04 4.06
CA ARG A 253 7.04 -11.60 3.09
C ARG A 253 8.51 -11.35 3.45
N GLY A 254 9.24 -12.46 3.55
CA GLY A 254 10.69 -12.63 3.61
C GLY A 254 11.01 -14.05 3.16
#